data_AF-E7RN20-F1
#
_entry.id   AF-E7RN20-F1
#
_cell.length_a   1.000
_cell.length_b   1.000
_cell.length_c   1.000
_cell.angle_alpha   90.00
_cell.angle_beta   90.00
_cell.angle_gamma   90.00
#
_symmetry.space_group_name_H-M   'P 1'
#
loop_
_entity.id
_entity.type
_entity.pdbx_description
1 polymer ?
#
loop_
_entity_poly.entity_id
_entity_poly.type
_entity_poly.pdbx_seq_one_letter_code
_entity_poly.pdbx_strand_id
1 'polypeptide(L)'
;MFTVFTVNGTDIRPELRNGDRVLVNRLSRADLRRGEYVVFGDSAYYAGRIVLVPGDTIVCRGSKYVIPTRCCKICDCKECRCYLITTGNTKLLVRHSKIIGRAYRIFPFR
;
A
#
# COMPACT_ATOMS: atom_id res chain seq x y z
N MET A 1 13.16 -9.04 8.58
CA MET A 1 13.16 -7.93 9.54
C MET A 1 11.74 -7.43 9.72
N PHE A 2 11.31 -7.28 10.97
CA PHE A 2 10.05 -6.63 11.34
C PHE A 2 10.34 -5.24 11.91
N THR A 3 9.42 -4.29 11.75
CA THR A 3 9.56 -2.95 12.33
C THR A 3 8.20 -2.42 12.73
N VAL A 4 8.14 -1.75 13.88
CA VAL A 4 6.92 -1.10 14.36
C VAL A 4 6.91 0.34 13.87
N PHE A 5 5.78 0.75 13.28
CA PHE A 5 5.51 2.14 12.92
C PHE A 5 4.34 2.66 13.75
N THR A 6 4.40 3.92 14.14
CA THR A 6 3.26 4.66 14.69
C THR A 6 2.53 5.35 13.55
N VAL A 7 1.23 5.15 13.46
CA VAL A 7 0.35 5.79 12.48
C VAL A 7 0.20 7.26 12.86
N ASN A 8 0.59 8.16 11.95
CA ASN A 8 0.46 9.60 12.12
C ASN A 8 -0.58 10.15 11.14
N GLY A 9 -1.51 10.99 11.61
CA GLY A 9 -2.48 11.69 10.76
C GLY A 9 -3.79 10.90 10.50
N THR A 10 -4.38 11.08 9.31
CA THR A 10 -5.68 10.48 8.92
C THR A 10 -5.54 9.14 8.20
N ASP A 11 -4.38 8.50 8.30
CA ASP A 11 -4.07 7.26 7.58
C ASP A 11 -5.06 6.15 7.93
N ILE A 12 -5.95 5.85 6.97
CA ILE A 12 -6.95 4.78 6.96
C ILE A 12 -7.98 4.88 8.09
N ARG A 13 -8.76 5.97 8.11
CA ARG A 13 -10.02 5.97 8.88
C ARG A 13 -11.07 5.08 8.17
N PRO A 14 -11.85 4.26 8.92
CA PRO A 14 -11.88 4.10 10.38
C PRO A 14 -10.94 3.02 10.98
N GLU A 15 -10.25 2.23 10.17
CA GLU A 15 -9.56 1.00 10.62
C GLU A 15 -8.26 1.23 11.40
N LEU A 16 -7.54 2.31 11.11
CA LEU A 16 -6.36 2.77 11.83
C LEU A 16 -6.54 4.24 12.25
N ARG A 17 -6.11 4.54 13.47
CA ARG A 17 -6.21 5.87 14.09
C ARG A 17 -4.83 6.43 14.37
N ASN A 18 -4.74 7.75 14.43
CA ASN A 18 -3.53 8.43 14.88
C ASN A 18 -3.10 7.88 16.25
N GLY A 19 -1.84 7.45 16.35
CA GLY A 19 -1.28 6.79 17.54
C GLY A 19 -1.33 5.26 17.53
N ASP A 20 -2.10 4.63 16.62
CA ASP A 20 -2.07 3.17 16.45
C ASP A 20 -0.68 2.71 16.02
N ARG A 21 -0.30 1.50 16.43
CA ARG A 21 0.97 0.89 16.03
C ARG A 21 0.73 -0.27 15.08
N VAL A 22 1.52 -0.29 14.01
CA VAL A 22 1.50 -1.37 13.02
C VAL A 22 2.85 -2.07 12.97
N LEU A 23 2.82 -3.40 13.01
CA LEU A 23 3.98 -4.25 12.76
C LEU A 23 4.12 -4.45 11.26
N VAL A 24 5.24 -4.07 10.70
CA VAL A 24 5.52 -4.20 9.28
C VAL A 24 6.52 -5.33 9.05
N ASN A 25 6.12 -6.31 8.26
CA ASN A 25 7.03 -7.34 7.75
C ASN A 25 7.68 -6.86 6.45
N ARG A 26 8.95 -6.44 6.52
CA ARG A 26 9.71 -5.92 5.37
C ARG A 26 10.14 -7.00 4.36
N LEU A 27 10.09 -8.27 4.76
CA LEU A 27 10.44 -9.40 3.88
C LEU A 27 9.25 -9.84 3.02
N SER A 28 8.03 -9.54 3.47
CA SER A 28 6.79 -9.95 2.81
C SER A 28 6.32 -8.91 1.78
N ARG A 29 7.10 -8.71 0.72
CA ARG A 29 6.73 -7.84 -0.42
C ARG A 29 6.24 -8.62 -1.64
N ALA A 30 6.43 -9.94 -1.66
CA ALA A 30 5.89 -10.80 -2.71
C ALA A 30 4.37 -10.97 -2.57
N ASP A 31 3.69 -11.16 -3.70
CA ASP A 31 2.28 -11.55 -3.80
C ASP A 31 1.32 -10.70 -2.98
N LEU A 32 1.50 -9.38 -3.00
CA LEU A 32 0.59 -8.44 -2.36
C LEU A 32 -0.81 -8.54 -2.97
N ARG A 33 -1.83 -8.69 -2.12
CA ARG A 33 -3.21 -8.95 -2.53
C ARG A 33 -4.13 -7.80 -2.18
N ARG A 34 -5.27 -7.72 -2.88
CA ARG A 34 -6.37 -6.82 -2.52
C ARG A 34 -6.78 -7.07 -1.07
N GLY A 35 -7.05 -6.00 -0.35
CA GLY A 35 -7.50 -6.02 1.04
C GLY A 35 -6.37 -6.01 2.08
N GLU A 36 -5.13 -6.32 1.70
CA GLU A 36 -3.98 -6.29 2.62
C GLU A 36 -3.59 -4.86 3.00
N TYR A 37 -3.09 -4.69 4.22
CA TYR A 37 -2.52 -3.44 4.68
C TYR A 37 -1.02 -3.42 4.41
N VAL A 38 -0.49 -2.26 4.03
CA VAL A 38 0.92 -2.05 3.74
C VAL A 38 1.38 -0.70 4.26
N VAL A 39 2.68 -0.60 4.55
CA VAL A 39 3.35 0.68 4.72
C VAL A 39 4.14 1.00 3.45
N PHE A 40 4.06 2.24 2.99
CA PHE A 40 4.75 2.71 1.79
C PHE A 40 5.28 4.14 1.97
N GLY A 41 6.30 4.51 1.20
CA GLY A 41 6.94 5.82 1.26
C GLY A 41 8.45 5.76 1.08
N ASP A 42 9.08 6.93 1.01
CA ASP A 42 10.54 7.09 0.97
C ASP A 42 11.05 7.77 2.24
N SER A 43 10.77 9.08 2.37
CA SER A 43 11.17 9.89 3.53
C SER A 43 10.05 10.01 4.57
N ALA A 44 8.80 9.99 4.11
CA ALA A 44 7.60 9.93 4.94
C ALA A 44 6.88 8.62 4.66
N TYR A 45 6.47 7.94 5.72
CA TYR A 45 5.80 6.64 5.63
C TYR A 45 4.31 6.79 5.91
N TYR A 46 3.51 6.08 5.10
CA TYR A 46 2.06 6.08 5.18
C TYR A 46 1.56 4.65 5.31
N ALA A 47 0.49 4.47 6.08
CA ALA A 47 -0.25 3.21 6.10
C ALA A 47 -1.40 3.27 5.08
N GLY A 48 -1.59 2.18 4.33
CA GLY A 48 -2.65 2.09 3.33
C GLY A 48 -3.18 0.67 3.16
N ARG A 49 -4.38 0.54 2.60
CA ARG A 49 -4.99 -0.73 2.22
C ARG A 49 -4.97 -0.89 0.70
N ILE A 50 -4.53 -2.05 0.20
CA ILE A 50 -4.52 -2.32 -1.24
C ILE A 50 -5.95 -2.51 -1.73
N VAL A 51 -6.36 -1.67 -2.68
CA VAL A 51 -7.68 -1.73 -3.32
C VAL A 51 -7.61 -2.53 -4.61
N LEU A 52 -6.64 -2.20 -5.47
CA LEU A 52 -6.42 -2.87 -6.76
C LEU A 52 -4.95 -3.25 -6.91
N VAL A 53 -4.72 -4.35 -7.59
CA VAL A 53 -3.41 -4.93 -7.88
C VAL A 53 -3.04 -4.71 -9.35
N PRO A 54 -1.76 -4.90 -9.74
CA PRO A 54 -1.36 -4.77 -11.14
C PRO A 54 -2.19 -5.67 -12.06
N GLY A 55 -2.62 -5.12 -13.20
CA GLY A 55 -3.49 -5.79 -14.18
C GLY A 55 -4.98 -5.54 -13.98
N ASP A 56 -5.40 -5.03 -12.81
CA ASP A 56 -6.79 -4.65 -12.57
C ASP A 56 -7.20 -3.45 -13.40
N THR A 57 -8.51 -3.29 -13.63
CA THR A 57 -9.07 -2.09 -14.27
C THR A 57 -9.67 -1.15 -13.23
N ILE A 58 -9.35 0.14 -13.31
CA ILE A 58 -9.99 1.22 -12.56
C ILE A 58 -10.80 2.10 -13.52
N VAL A 59 -11.97 2.56 -13.07
CA VAL A 59 -12.73 3.62 -13.73
C VAL A 59 -12.37 4.96 -13.10
N CYS A 60 -11.86 5.89 -13.91
CA CYS A 60 -11.60 7.27 -13.51
C CYS A 60 -12.34 8.20 -14.48
N ARG A 61 -13.28 9.00 -13.96
CA ARG A 61 -14.08 9.95 -14.74
C ARG A 61 -14.74 9.30 -15.98
N GLY A 62 -15.34 8.13 -15.80
CA GLY A 62 -16.00 7.37 -16.87
C GLY A 62 -15.07 6.60 -17.80
N SER A 63 -13.76 6.87 -17.78
CA SER A 63 -12.76 6.16 -18.59
C SER A 63 -12.15 4.98 -17.83
N LYS A 64 -11.87 3.88 -18.53
CA LYS A 64 -11.26 2.67 -17.96
C LYS A 64 -9.74 2.68 -18.17
N TYR A 65 -8.99 2.39 -17.12
CA TYR A 65 -7.53 2.31 -17.13
C TYR A 65 -7.07 1.01 -16.48
N VAL A 66 -6.02 0.41 -16.99
CA VAL A 66 -5.40 -0.78 -16.39
C VAL A 66 -4.26 -0.36 -15.47
N ILE A 67 -4.21 -0.93 -14.26
CA ILE A 67 -3.12 -0.72 -13.31
C ILE A 67 -1.82 -1.33 -13.89
N PRO A 68 -0.73 -0.55 -14.04
CA PRO A 68 0.48 -1.04 -14.70
C PRO A 68 1.09 -2.27 -14.02
N THR A 69 1.20 -3.37 -14.78
CA THR A 69 1.97 -4.57 -14.40
C THR A 69 3.47 -4.40 -14.55
N ARG A 70 3.89 -3.40 -15.35
CA ARG A 70 5.28 -3.05 -15.65
C ARG A 70 5.38 -1.58 -16.07
N CYS A 71 6.56 -0.97 -15.93
CA CYS A 71 6.79 0.42 -16.33
C CYS A 71 7.00 0.59 -17.85
N CYS A 72 7.52 -0.42 -18.54
CA CYS A 72 7.75 -0.38 -19.98
C CYS A 72 7.71 -1.80 -20.57
N LYS A 73 7.71 -1.91 -21.91
CA LYS A 73 7.64 -3.21 -22.61
C LYS A 73 8.84 -4.12 -22.35
N ILE A 74 9.99 -3.55 -21.99
CA ILE A 74 11.28 -4.24 -21.90
C ILE A 74 11.68 -4.52 -20.43
N CYS A 75 11.00 -3.93 -19.43
CA CYS A 75 11.33 -4.24 -18.03
C CYS A 75 10.77 -5.60 -17.62
N ASP A 76 11.66 -6.45 -17.11
CA ASP A 76 11.31 -7.66 -16.37
C ASP A 76 11.40 -7.46 -14.84
N CYS A 77 11.54 -6.21 -14.40
CA CYS A 77 11.70 -5.86 -13.00
C CYS A 77 10.38 -5.99 -12.21
N LYS A 78 10.36 -6.83 -11.17
CA LYS A 78 9.18 -7.01 -10.28
C LYS A 78 8.84 -5.78 -9.43
N GLU A 79 9.73 -4.79 -9.39
CA GLU A 79 9.63 -3.59 -8.56
C GLU A 79 8.89 -2.42 -9.22
N CYS A 80 8.64 -2.48 -10.53
CA CYS A 80 8.04 -1.37 -11.26
C CYS A 80 6.51 -1.41 -11.35
N ARG A 81 5.90 -2.52 -10.95
CA ARG A 81 4.45 -2.70 -10.93
C ARG A 81 3.78 -1.75 -9.92
N CYS A 82 2.56 -1.34 -10.21
CA CYS A 82 1.82 -0.38 -9.39
C CYS A 82 0.64 -1.04 -8.67
N TYR A 83 0.33 -0.55 -7.49
CA TYR A 83 -0.85 -0.92 -6.70
C TYR A 83 -1.67 0.33 -6.45
N LEU A 84 -2.99 0.19 -6.45
CA LEU A 84 -3.86 1.26 -5.99
C LEU A 84 -4.10 1.07 -4.49
N ILE A 85 -3.67 2.03 -3.69
CA ILE A 85 -3.73 1.99 -2.23
C ILE A 85 -4.67 3.09 -1.75
N THR A 86 -5.59 2.75 -0.85
CA THR A 86 -6.40 3.75 -0.15
C THR A 86 -5.80 4.07 1.22
N THR A 87 -5.74 5.35 1.56
CA THR A 87 -5.42 5.84 2.92
C THR A 87 -6.68 6.31 3.64
N GLY A 88 -7.85 5.79 3.27
CA GLY A 88 -9.16 6.18 3.78
C GLY A 88 -9.84 7.17 2.84
N ASN A 89 -9.37 8.42 2.83
CA ASN A 89 -10.01 9.50 2.08
C ASN A 89 -9.48 9.65 0.65
N THR A 90 -8.29 9.14 0.36
CA THR A 90 -7.64 9.26 -0.95
C THR A 90 -7.18 7.91 -1.45
N LYS A 91 -7.14 7.78 -2.78
CA LYS A 91 -6.58 6.63 -3.48
C LYS A 91 -5.30 7.08 -4.17
N LEU A 92 -4.22 6.36 -3.95
CA LEU A 92 -2.89 6.65 -4.46
C LEU A 92 -2.41 5.48 -5.31
N LEU A 93 -1.81 5.80 -6.45
CA LEU A 93 -1.11 4.81 -7.26
C LEU A 93 0.34 4.73 -6.78
N VAL A 94 0.71 3.59 -6.20
CA VAL A 94 2.00 3.40 -5.52
C VAL A 94 2.80 2.31 -6.22
N ARG A 95 4.07 2.62 -6.54
CA ARG A 95 5.01 1.65 -7.10
C ARG A 95 5.41 0.62 -6.04
N HIS A 96 5.58 -0.64 -6.44
CA HIS A 96 6.01 -1.72 -5.57
C HIS A 96 7.32 -1.40 -4.83
N SER A 97 8.28 -0.75 -5.50
CA SER A 97 9.54 -0.32 -4.89
C SER A 97 9.39 0.65 -3.71
N LYS A 98 8.25 1.32 -3.62
CA LYS A 98 7.92 2.24 -2.51
C LYS A 98 7.15 1.55 -1.39
N ILE A 99 6.76 0.28 -1.57
CA ILE A 99 6.10 -0.51 -0.54
C ILE A 99 7.18 -1.13 0.35
N ILE A 100 7.15 -0.75 1.63
CA ILE A 100 8.08 -1.20 2.65
C ILE A 100 7.76 -2.63 3.08
N GLY A 101 6.48 -2.98 3.18
CA GLY A 101 6.04 -4.33 3.50
C GLY A 101 4.58 -4.42 3.95
N ARG A 102 4.10 -5.66 4.14
CA ARG A 102 2.79 -5.92 4.75
C ARG A 102 2.74 -5.42 6.17
N ALA A 103 1.68 -4.72 6.50
CA ALA A 103 1.40 -4.15 7.81
C ALA A 103 0.33 -4.99 8.52
N TYR A 104 0.56 -5.23 9.81
CA TYR A 104 -0.34 -5.93 10.70
C TYR A 104 -0.62 -5.04 11.88
N ARG A 105 -1.89 -4.90 12.26
CA ARG A 105 -2.27 -4.11 13.43
C ARG A 105 -1.76 -4.81 14.70
N ILE A 106 -1.07 -4.05 15.53
CA ILE A 106 -0.74 -4.48 16.90
C ILE A 106 -1.86 -3.91 17.77
N PHE A 107 -2.51 -4.74 18.58
CA PHE A 107 -3.68 -4.33 19.38
C PHE A 107 -3.44 -3.03 20.15
N PRO A 108 -4.46 -2.16 20.31
CA PRO A 108 -4.31 -0.97 21.14
C PRO A 108 -4.07 -1.41 22.59
N PHE A 109 -3.07 -0.83 23.25
CA PHE A 109 -3.06 -0.78 24.71
C PHE A 109 -4.30 0.01 25.10
N ARG A 110 -5.28 -0.68 25.67
CA ARG A 110 -6.52 -0.08 26.16
C ARG A 110 -6.26 0.63 27.48
#